data_AF-A0A3N0G4A9-F1
#
_entry.id   AF-A0A3N0G4A9-F1
#
_cell.length_a   1.000
_cell.length_b   1.000
_cell.length_c   1.000
_cell.angle_alpha   90.00
_cell.angle_beta   90.00
_cell.angle_gamma   90.00
#
_symmetry.space_group_name_H-M   'P 1'
#
loop_
_entity.id
_entity.type
_entity.pdbx_description
1 polymer ?
#
loop_
_entity_poly.entity_id
_entity_poly.type
_entity_poly.pdbx_seq_one_letter_code
_entity_poly.pdbx_strand_id
1 'polypeptide(L)'
;GLTALPDDFSCRSLYLDPEHFNNIAYRQRCGYHDRTIFAVWTQCYFKVAAGCFFGPIDVFESRVDARYSGDAAKSYKCAAHQCISELTEKLNKLGFANGL
;
A
#
# COMPACT_ATOMS: atom_id res chain seq x y z
N GLY A 1 22.39 3.66 -8.71
CA GLY A 1 21.05 4.25 -8.91
C GLY A 1 20.77 5.24 -7.81
N LEU A 2 19.84 6.18 -8.02
CA LEU A 2 19.36 7.08 -6.97
C LEU A 2 18.68 6.25 -5.89
N THR A 3 19.19 6.33 -4.66
CA THR A 3 18.64 5.61 -3.49
C THR A 3 17.75 6.50 -2.62
N ALA A 4 17.79 7.82 -2.83
CA ALA A 4 16.97 8.82 -2.16
C ALA A 4 16.68 9.98 -3.11
N LEU A 5 15.60 10.71 -2.85
CA LEU A 5 15.32 11.99 -3.49
C LEU A 5 16.14 13.10 -2.78
N PRO A 6 16.59 14.14 -3.50
CA PRO A 6 17.20 15.32 -2.88
C PRO A 6 16.25 16.01 -1.88
N ASP A 7 16.80 16.64 -0.84
CA ASP A 7 16.00 17.32 0.19
C ASP A 7 15.11 18.43 -0.39
N ASP A 8 15.62 19.16 -1.39
CA ASP A 8 14.90 20.24 -2.08
C ASP A 8 14.12 19.75 -3.33
N PHE A 9 13.88 18.45 -3.45
CA PHE A 9 13.15 17.91 -4.58
C PHE A 9 11.69 18.38 -4.58
N SER A 10 11.31 19.10 -5.63
CA SER A 10 9.92 19.44 -5.91
C SER A 10 9.55 19.04 -7.33
N CYS A 11 8.35 18.50 -7.50
CA CYS A 11 7.79 18.20 -8.82
C CYS A 11 6.27 18.25 -8.75
N ARG A 12 5.62 18.35 -9.92
CA ARG A 12 4.16 18.24 -10.02
C ARG A 12 3.71 16.78 -9.89
N SER A 13 4.49 15.85 -10.42
CA SER A 13 4.20 14.41 -10.39
C SER A 13 5.50 13.63 -10.49
N LEU A 14 5.58 12.53 -9.75
CA LEU A 14 6.71 11.60 -9.76
C LEU A 14 6.17 10.21 -10.06
N TYR A 15 6.74 9.56 -11.07
CA TYR A 15 6.42 8.18 -11.41
C TYR A 15 7.52 7.30 -10.82
N LEU A 16 7.11 6.43 -9.91
CA LEU A 16 7.99 5.47 -9.25
C LEU A 16 7.60 4.07 -9.69
N ASP A 17 8.60 3.22 -9.91
CA ASP A 17 8.38 1.81 -10.20
C ASP A 17 8.28 1.01 -8.89
N PRO A 18 7.08 0.59 -8.48
CA PRO A 18 6.86 -0.05 -7.19
C PRO A 18 7.63 -1.37 -7.02
N GLU A 19 8.06 -2.03 -8.10
CA GLU A 19 8.81 -3.29 -8.05
C GLU A 19 10.16 -3.15 -7.36
N HIS A 20 10.70 -1.93 -7.29
CA HIS A 20 12.01 -1.62 -6.72
C HIS A 20 11.95 -1.10 -5.28
N PHE A 21 10.78 -1.11 -4.63
CA PHE A 21 10.59 -0.62 -3.27
C PHE A 21 10.28 -1.75 -2.29
N ASN A 22 11.06 -1.81 -1.21
CA ASN A 22 10.92 -2.84 -0.17
C ASN A 22 9.94 -2.45 0.94
N ASN A 23 9.61 -1.16 1.08
CA ASN A 23 8.72 -0.62 2.10
C ASN A 23 7.25 -0.52 1.65
N ILE A 24 6.91 -1.21 0.56
CA ILE A 24 5.55 -1.32 0.05
C ILE A 24 5.22 -2.76 -0.37
N ALA A 25 3.92 -3.06 -0.44
CA ALA A 25 3.38 -4.20 -1.16
C ALA A 25 2.15 -3.73 -1.93
N TYR A 26 1.89 -4.32 -3.09
CA TYR A 26 0.77 -3.89 -3.91
C TYR A 26 0.14 -5.05 -4.67
N ARG A 27 -1.14 -4.87 -5.01
CA ARG A 27 -1.89 -5.75 -5.88
C ARG A 27 -2.60 -4.91 -6.92
N GLN A 28 -2.56 -5.36 -8.16
CA GLN A 28 -3.26 -4.76 -9.28
C GLN A 28 -4.60 -5.46 -9.50
N ARG A 29 -5.48 -4.85 -10.29
CA ARG A 29 -6.76 -5.46 -10.71
C ARG A 29 -7.63 -5.91 -9.53
N CYS A 30 -7.71 -5.06 -8.49
CA CYS A 30 -8.48 -5.35 -7.30
C CYS A 30 -9.89 -4.75 -7.40
N GLY A 31 -10.88 -5.55 -6.99
CA GLY A 31 -12.29 -5.16 -6.92
C GLY A 31 -12.90 -4.74 -8.25
N TYR A 32 -13.98 -3.96 -8.18
CA TYR A 32 -14.83 -3.67 -9.35
C TYR A 32 -14.19 -2.77 -10.42
N HIS A 33 -13.23 -1.92 -10.06
CA HIS A 33 -12.60 -0.96 -11.01
C HIS A 33 -11.14 -1.30 -11.33
N ASP A 34 -10.75 -2.57 -11.16
CA ASP A 34 -9.38 -3.04 -11.40
C ASP A 34 -8.32 -2.16 -10.71
N ARG A 35 -8.60 -1.66 -9.51
CA ARG A 35 -7.71 -0.70 -8.86
C ARG A 35 -6.42 -1.38 -8.42
N THR A 36 -5.33 -0.62 -8.46
CA THR A 36 -4.14 -0.97 -7.70
C THR A 36 -4.33 -0.56 -6.25
N ILE A 37 -4.15 -1.49 -5.33
CA ILE A 37 -4.08 -1.26 -3.89
C ILE A 37 -2.62 -1.35 -3.48
N PHE A 38 -2.15 -0.38 -2.70
CA PHE A 38 -0.85 -0.40 -2.06
C PHE A 38 -1.03 -0.48 -0.54
N ALA A 39 -0.23 -1.31 0.12
CA ALA A 39 0.11 -1.17 1.52
C ALA A 39 1.47 -0.47 1.62
N VAL A 40 1.56 0.50 2.52
CA VAL A 40 2.76 1.33 2.72
C VAL A 40 3.07 1.38 4.20
N TRP A 41 4.35 1.27 4.57
CA TRP A 41 4.83 1.51 5.92
C TRP A 41 5.48 2.90 6.00
N THR A 42 4.87 3.79 6.76
CA THR A 42 5.33 5.18 6.89
C THR A 42 4.99 5.72 8.26
N GLN A 43 5.87 6.55 8.83
CA GLN A 43 5.69 7.13 10.16
C GLN A 43 5.39 6.07 11.24
N CYS A 44 5.96 4.87 11.11
CA CYS A 44 5.75 3.73 12.01
C CYS A 44 4.32 3.14 12.02
N TYR A 45 3.54 3.36 10.96
CA TYR A 45 2.20 2.76 10.80
C TYR A 45 1.97 2.23 9.38
N PHE A 46 1.09 1.24 9.25
CA PHE A 46 0.56 0.79 7.96
C PHE A 46 -0.50 1.76 7.44
N LYS A 47 -0.43 2.09 6.15
CA LYS A 47 -1.45 2.84 5.41
C LYS A 47 -1.77 2.11 4.11
N VAL A 48 -3.02 2.25 3.67
CA VAL A 48 -3.51 1.75 2.38
C VAL A 48 -3.66 2.92 1.42
N ALA A 49 -3.18 2.77 0.18
CA ALA A 49 -3.42 3.70 -0.91
C ALA A 49 -4.22 3.02 -2.03
N ALA A 50 -5.28 3.66 -2.50
CA ALA A 50 -6.11 3.14 -3.59
C ALA A 50 -6.82 4.29 -4.33
N GLY A 51 -6.38 4.62 -5.54
CA GLY A 51 -6.87 5.80 -6.26
C GLY A 51 -6.60 7.08 -5.48
N CYS A 52 -7.64 7.85 -5.14
CA CYS A 52 -7.52 9.08 -4.34
C CYS A 52 -7.50 8.85 -2.82
N PHE A 53 -7.61 7.60 -2.36
CA PHE A 53 -7.56 7.28 -0.94
C PHE A 53 -6.13 7.05 -0.46
N PHE A 54 -5.81 7.61 0.71
CA PHE A 54 -4.62 7.28 1.49
C PHE A 54 -4.95 7.37 2.99
N GLY A 55 -4.83 6.27 3.72
CA GLY A 55 -5.23 6.24 5.14
C GLY A 55 -5.10 4.86 5.79
N PRO A 56 -5.48 4.72 7.07
CA PRO A 56 -5.43 3.43 7.77
C PRO A 56 -6.49 2.45 7.24
N ILE A 57 -6.31 1.15 7.52
CA ILE A 57 -7.11 0.08 6.93
C ILE A 57 -8.59 0.13 7.36
N ASP A 58 -8.90 0.48 8.60
CA ASP A 58 -10.27 0.63 9.10
C ASP A 58 -11.05 1.71 8.32
N VAL A 59 -10.40 2.84 8.02
CA VAL A 59 -11.00 3.91 7.22
C VAL A 59 -11.14 3.48 5.76
N PHE A 60 -10.19 2.69 5.23
CA PHE A 60 -10.31 2.11 3.89
C PHE A 60 -11.53 1.19 3.81
N GLU A 61 -11.68 0.26 4.75
CA GLU A 61 -12.80 -0.69 4.81
C GLU A 61 -14.13 0.03 4.92
N SER A 62 -14.22 1.04 5.80
CA SER A 62 -15.42 1.86 5.94
C SER A 62 -15.82 2.56 4.64
N ARG A 63 -14.86 3.11 3.88
CA ARG A 63 -15.14 3.73 2.57
C ARG A 63 -15.51 2.71 1.49
N VAL A 64 -14.93 1.51 1.55
CA VAL A 64 -15.32 0.40 0.66
C VAL A 64 -16.76 0.00 0.94
N ASP A 65 -17.14 -0.20 2.20
CA ASP A 65 -18.49 -0.62 2.59
C ASP A 65 -19.55 0.47 2.33
N ALA A 66 -19.16 1.76 2.35
CA ALA A 66 -20.04 2.86 1.97
C ALA A 66 -20.33 2.93 0.45
N ARG A 67 -19.48 2.33 -0.39
CA ARG A 67 -19.56 2.49 -1.86
C ARG A 67 -19.82 1.18 -2.60
N TYR A 68 -19.43 0.06 -2.03
CA TYR A 68 -19.49 -1.26 -2.64
C TYR A 68 -20.13 -2.25 -1.66
N SER A 69 -20.71 -3.31 -2.20
CA SER A 69 -21.27 -4.40 -1.43
C SER A 69 -20.91 -5.74 -2.06
N GLY A 70 -21.25 -6.84 -1.39
CA GLY A 70 -21.03 -8.19 -1.89
C GLY A 70 -19.56 -8.49 -2.19
N ASP A 71 -19.31 -9.20 -3.29
CA ASP A 71 -17.98 -9.70 -3.62
C ASP A 71 -17.00 -8.60 -4.01
N ALA A 72 -17.48 -7.47 -4.54
CA ALA A 72 -16.64 -6.32 -4.83
C ALA A 72 -16.04 -5.72 -3.56
N ALA A 73 -16.86 -5.51 -2.52
CA ALA A 73 -16.39 -5.01 -1.23
C ALA A 73 -15.41 -5.99 -0.56
N LYS A 74 -15.76 -7.29 -0.54
CA LYS A 74 -14.90 -8.35 0.00
C LYS A 74 -13.55 -8.41 -0.72
N SER A 75 -13.54 -8.31 -2.05
CA SER A 75 -12.33 -8.33 -2.87
C SER A 75 -11.39 -7.18 -2.52
N TYR A 76 -11.91 -5.94 -2.42
CA TYR A 76 -11.10 -4.79 -2.03
C TYR A 76 -10.48 -4.95 -0.64
N LYS A 77 -11.27 -5.35 0.36
CA LYS A 77 -10.79 -5.52 1.75
C LYS A 77 -9.76 -6.65 1.84
N CYS A 78 -10.04 -7.79 1.21
CA CYS A 78 -9.11 -8.92 1.16
C CYS A 78 -7.76 -8.52 0.53
N ALA A 79 -7.79 -7.82 -0.61
CA ALA A 79 -6.57 -7.37 -1.27
C ALA A 79 -5.75 -6.40 -0.38
N ALA A 80 -6.40 -5.49 0.35
CA ALA A 80 -5.70 -4.60 1.29
C ALA A 80 -5.03 -5.38 2.43
N HIS A 81 -5.74 -6.31 3.07
CA HIS A 81 -5.16 -7.18 4.12
C HIS A 81 -4.00 -8.02 3.60
N GLN A 82 -4.13 -8.62 2.41
CA GLN A 82 -3.04 -9.38 1.79
C GLN A 82 -1.82 -8.51 1.52
N CYS A 83 -1.99 -7.26 1.07
CA CYS A 83 -0.87 -6.33 0.91
C CYS A 83 -0.21 -6.01 2.25
N ILE A 84 -0.98 -5.78 3.33
CA ILE A 84 -0.41 -5.53 4.66
C ILE A 84 0.34 -6.75 5.18
N SER A 85 -0.22 -7.96 5.01
CA SER A 85 0.44 -9.21 5.41
C SER A 85 1.77 -9.38 4.68
N GLU A 86 1.78 -9.23 3.35
CA GLU A 86 2.99 -9.31 2.55
C GLU A 86 4.04 -8.26 2.95
N LEU A 87 3.61 -7.01 3.17
CA LEU A 87 4.52 -5.96 3.62
C LEU A 87 5.06 -6.25 5.02
N THR A 88 4.25 -6.79 5.92
CA THR A 88 4.69 -7.21 7.26
C THR A 88 5.78 -8.27 7.14
N GLU A 89 5.62 -9.26 6.27
CA GLU A 89 6.64 -10.26 6.00
C GLU A 89 7.93 -9.64 5.41
N LYS A 90 7.81 -8.71 4.46
CA LYS A 90 8.97 -7.98 3.90
C LYS A 90 9.73 -7.23 4.99
N LEU A 91 9.02 -6.45 5.81
CA LEU A 91 9.61 -5.68 6.90
C LEU A 91 10.25 -6.58 7.96
N ASN A 92 9.62 -7.69 8.31
CA ASN A 92 10.21 -8.68 9.22
C ASN A 92 11.50 -9.26 8.63
N LYS A 93 11.53 -9.64 7.35
CA LYS A 93 12.75 -10.14 6.69
C LYS A 93 13.88 -9.10 6.72
N LEU A 94 13.55 -7.81 6.55
CA LEU A 94 14.52 -6.72 6.57
C LEU A 94 14.98 -6.34 7.99
N GLY A 95 14.10 -6.46 8.99
CA GLY A 95 14.35 -6.17 10.40
C GLY A 95 15.01 -7.31 11.16
N PHE A 96 14.87 -8.57 10.72
CA PHE A 96 15.62 -9.72 11.26
C PHE A 96 16.92 -9.99 10.51
N ALA A 97 17.14 -9.42 9.32
CA ALA A 97 18.45 -9.40 8.66
C ALA A 97 19.41 -8.35 9.25
N ASN A 98 18.90 -7.40 10.04
CA ASN A 98 19.66 -6.37 10.76
C ASN A 98 19.39 -6.45 12.27
N GLY A 99 19.32 -7.66 12.82
CA GLY A 99 19.15 -7.86 14.25
C GLY A 99 20.20 -7.12 15.09
N LEU A 100 19.82 -6.81 16.34
CA LEU A 100 20.67 -6.70 17.53
C LEU A 100 22.16 -6.39 17.32
#